data_AF-A0A424YEJ6-F1
#
_entry.id   AF-A0A424YEJ6-F1
#
_cell.length_a   1.000
_cell.length_b   1.000
_cell.length_c   1.000
_cell.angle_alpha   90.00
_cell.angle_beta   90.00
_cell.angle_gamma   90.00
#
_symmetry.space_group_name_H-M   'P 1'
#
loop_
_entity.id
_entity.type
_entity.pdbx_description
1 polymer ?
#
loop_
_entity_poly.entity_id
_entity_poly.type
_entity_poly.pdbx_seq_one_letter_code
_entity_poly.pdbx_strand_id
1 'polypeptide(L)'
;MEEKDRENIALFRFGLISPLINGQADSQKDYLAEICSQVHQVPYWGPKEYSPKTVEEWIRLYRREGFDGLKPRKRADNGASRNIPLELQGKVLELREEQKSLPVSMFYEALIEKGIIKKCDFSYSTVYRFLKKHGLLGREKRKEPERKRFAYDTVNTLWQTDLSHGPYLTVGGKKKPTYLIA
;
A
#
# COMPACT_ATOMS: atom_id res chain seq x y z
N MET A 1 13.05 0.06 -4.01
CA MET A 1 14.41 -0.33 -4.41
C MET A 1 14.95 0.80 -5.25
N GLU A 2 15.88 1.53 -4.65
CA GLU A 2 16.55 2.66 -5.29
C GLU A 2 17.59 2.16 -6.30
N GLU A 3 18.12 3.05 -7.14
CA GLU A 3 19.12 2.66 -8.15
C GLU A 3 20.41 2.14 -7.50
N LYS A 4 20.83 2.77 -6.40
CA LYS A 4 22.01 2.36 -5.62
C LYS A 4 21.88 0.92 -5.08
N ASP A 5 20.68 0.52 -4.67
CA ASP A 5 20.43 -0.86 -4.22
C ASP A 5 20.60 -1.85 -5.38
N ARG A 6 20.17 -1.48 -6.59
CA ARG A 6 20.26 -2.31 -7.79
C ARG A 6 21.72 -2.50 -8.23
N GLU A 7 22.52 -1.43 -8.15
CA GLU A 7 23.95 -1.47 -8.42
C GLU A 7 24.70 -2.34 -7.43
N ASN A 8 24.42 -2.23 -6.13
CA ASN A 8 25.03 -3.08 -5.11
C ASN A 8 24.73 -4.56 -5.35
N ILE A 9 23.50 -4.90 -5.76
CA ILE A 9 23.14 -6.28 -6.11
C ILE A 9 23.90 -6.74 -7.36
N ALA A 10 24.08 -5.87 -8.36
CA ALA A 10 24.83 -6.19 -9.57
C ALA A 10 26.33 -6.40 -9.27
N LEU A 11 26.93 -5.58 -8.40
CA LEU A 11 28.31 -5.76 -7.92
C LEU A 11 28.48 -7.09 -7.20
N PHE A 12 27.56 -7.44 -6.31
CA PHE A 12 27.56 -8.73 -5.62
C PHE A 12 27.51 -9.90 -6.62
N ARG A 13 26.57 -9.86 -7.58
CA ARG A 13 26.46 -10.89 -8.63
C ARG A 13 27.72 -10.98 -9.47
N PHE A 14 28.30 -9.83 -9.83
CA PHE A 14 29.53 -9.75 -10.60
C PHE A 14 30.70 -10.40 -9.84
N GLY A 15 30.82 -10.15 -8.54
CA GLY A 15 31.82 -10.78 -7.69
C GLY A 15 31.76 -12.31 -7.72
N LEU A 16 30.54 -12.89 -7.71
CA LEU A 16 30.36 -14.34 -7.79
C LEU A 16 30.73 -14.94 -9.16
N ILE A 17 30.48 -14.22 -10.25
CA ILE A 17 30.72 -14.72 -11.61
C ILE A 17 32.10 -14.34 -12.18
N SER A 18 32.78 -13.35 -11.60
CA SER A 18 34.06 -12.84 -12.12
C SER A 18 35.14 -13.92 -12.23
N PRO A 19 35.32 -14.84 -11.26
CA PRO A 19 36.30 -15.93 -11.40
C PRO A 19 36.01 -16.87 -12.58
N LEU A 20 34.73 -17.11 -12.86
CA LEU A 20 34.29 -17.93 -14.00
C LEU A 20 34.45 -17.23 -15.35
N ILE A 21 34.29 -15.91 -15.38
CA ILE A 21 34.43 -15.12 -16.61
C ILE A 21 35.90 -14.93 -16.98
N ASN A 22 36.74 -14.69 -15.98
CA ASN A 22 38.18 -14.44 -16.17
C ASN A 22 39.01 -15.72 -16.34
N GLY A 23 38.38 -16.90 -16.31
CA GLY A 23 39.07 -18.19 -16.42
C GLY A 23 39.97 -18.50 -15.24
N GLN A 24 39.66 -17.96 -14.05
CA GLN A 24 40.42 -18.18 -12.82
C GLN A 24 39.96 -19.42 -12.04
N ALA A 25 38.89 -20.07 -12.50
CA ALA A 25 38.38 -21.31 -11.93
C ALA A 25 38.83 -22.50 -12.80
N ASP A 26 39.52 -23.47 -12.17
CA ASP A 26 40.02 -24.68 -12.84
C ASP A 26 38.88 -25.55 -13.40
N SER A 27 37.75 -25.57 -12.69
CA SER A 27 36.54 -26.30 -13.06
C SER A 27 35.30 -25.47 -12.73
N GLN A 28 34.54 -25.12 -13.77
CA GLN A 28 33.28 -24.38 -13.61
C GLN A 28 32.29 -25.12 -12.71
N LYS A 29 32.26 -26.46 -12.79
CA LYS A 29 31.32 -27.28 -12.02
C LYS A 29 31.62 -27.25 -10.53
N ASP A 30 32.89 -27.34 -10.16
CA ASP A 30 33.31 -27.41 -8.76
C ASP A 30 33.18 -26.05 -8.09
N TYR A 31 33.55 -24.97 -8.79
CA TYR A 31 33.33 -23.61 -8.30
C TYR A 31 31.83 -23.29 -8.12
N LEU A 32 30.97 -23.70 -9.06
CA LEU A 32 29.53 -23.55 -8.90
C LEU A 32 28.99 -24.35 -7.71
N ALA A 33 29.48 -25.56 -7.47
CA ALA A 33 29.08 -26.35 -6.32
C ALA A 33 29.50 -25.69 -4.99
N GLU A 34 30.70 -25.13 -4.93
CA GLU A 34 31.23 -24.42 -3.76
C GLU A 34 30.39 -23.18 -3.43
N ILE A 35 30.19 -22.26 -4.38
CA ILE A 35 29.43 -21.04 -4.12
C ILE A 35 27.95 -21.35 -3.81
N CYS A 36 27.36 -22.37 -4.42
CA CYS A 36 25.96 -22.74 -4.19
C CYS A 36 25.75 -23.50 -2.86
N SER A 37 26.81 -23.98 -2.22
CA SER A 37 26.77 -24.59 -0.89
C SER A 37 26.78 -23.56 0.25
N GLN A 38 27.05 -22.29 -0.06
CA GLN A 38 27.20 -21.21 0.92
C GLN A 38 25.97 -20.30 0.97
N VAL A 39 25.69 -19.77 2.17
CA VAL A 39 24.71 -18.69 2.37
C VAL A 39 25.39 -17.35 2.10
N HIS A 40 24.90 -16.61 1.13
CA HIS A 40 25.45 -15.32 0.75
C HIS A 40 24.67 -14.17 1.40
N GLN A 41 25.39 -13.15 1.86
CA GLN A 41 24.78 -11.91 2.32
C GLN A 41 24.51 -10.99 1.13
N VAL A 42 23.27 -11.00 0.65
CA VAL A 42 22.89 -10.27 -0.56
C VAL A 42 22.45 -8.86 -0.19
N PRO A 43 23.03 -7.81 -0.82
CA PRO A 43 22.58 -6.44 -0.60
C PRO A 43 21.05 -6.32 -0.81
N TYR A 44 20.37 -5.58 0.08
CA TYR A 44 18.90 -5.39 0.12
C TYR A 44 18.05 -6.64 0.46
N TRP A 45 18.46 -7.86 0.11
CA TRP A 45 17.67 -9.08 0.33
C TRP A 45 18.08 -9.93 1.52
N GLY A 46 19.26 -9.71 2.10
CA GLY A 46 19.76 -10.49 3.24
C GLY A 46 20.30 -11.86 2.85
N PRO A 47 20.39 -12.82 3.81
CA PRO A 47 20.98 -14.13 3.58
C PRO A 47 20.18 -14.95 2.57
N LYS A 48 20.84 -15.44 1.51
CA LYS A 48 20.25 -16.30 0.49
C LYS A 48 21.23 -17.35 -0.04
N GLU A 49 20.66 -18.49 -0.40
CA GLU A 49 21.31 -19.54 -1.17
C GLU A 49 20.88 -19.44 -2.65
N TYR A 50 21.74 -19.90 -3.55
CA TYR A 50 21.52 -19.85 -4.98
C TYR A 50 21.80 -21.21 -5.62
N SER A 51 21.01 -21.56 -6.63
CA SER A 51 21.26 -22.77 -7.42
C SER A 51 22.32 -22.51 -8.49
N PRO A 52 23.07 -23.54 -8.95
CA PRO A 52 24.05 -23.39 -10.03
C PRO A 52 23.46 -22.76 -11.29
N LYS A 53 22.23 -23.16 -11.66
CA LYS A 53 21.48 -22.60 -12.80
C LYS A 53 21.27 -21.09 -12.69
N THR A 54 21.08 -20.57 -11.47
CA THR A 54 20.90 -19.13 -11.25
C THR A 54 22.17 -18.34 -11.56
N VAL A 55 23.33 -18.88 -11.15
CA VAL A 55 24.63 -18.24 -11.40
C VAL A 55 25.01 -18.35 -12.87
N GLU A 56 24.76 -19.49 -13.51
CA GLU A 56 24.93 -19.64 -14.97
C GLU A 56 24.11 -18.63 -15.77
N GLU A 57 22.87 -18.35 -15.34
CA GLU A 57 22.05 -17.33 -15.98
C GLU A 57 22.66 -15.93 -15.82
N TRP A 58 23.27 -15.61 -14.67
CA TRP A 58 23.99 -14.34 -14.50
C TRP A 58 25.19 -14.22 -15.44
N ILE A 59 25.94 -15.31 -15.66
CA ILE A 59 27.04 -15.33 -16.65
C ILE A 59 26.50 -15.04 -18.05
N ARG A 60 25.37 -15.67 -18.44
CA ARG A 60 24.73 -15.44 -19.74
C ARG A 60 24.26 -13.99 -19.89
N LEU A 61 23.60 -13.45 -18.87
CA LEU A 61 23.13 -12.06 -18.85
C LEU A 61 24.31 -11.09 -18.96
N TYR A 62 25.39 -11.33 -18.22
CA TYR A 62 26.59 -10.50 -18.28
C TYR A 62 27.26 -10.53 -19.65
N ARG A 63 27.36 -11.71 -20.28
CA ARG A 63 27.93 -11.82 -21.64
C ARG A 63 27.08 -11.11 -22.69
N ARG A 64 25.76 -11.02 -22.51
CA ARG A 64 24.83 -10.39 -23.46
C ARG A 64 24.67 -8.89 -23.26
N GLU A 65 24.58 -8.45 -22.01
CA GLU A 65 24.15 -7.09 -21.63
C GLU A 65 25.15 -6.37 -20.72
N GLY A 66 26.30 -6.98 -20.44
CA GLY A 66 27.31 -6.44 -19.55
C GLY A 66 26.83 -6.32 -18.11
N PHE A 67 27.42 -5.38 -17.37
CA PHE A 67 27.12 -5.15 -15.96
C PHE A 67 25.64 -4.77 -15.72
N ASP A 68 25.04 -4.00 -16.62
CA ASP A 68 23.64 -3.60 -16.50
C ASP A 68 22.66 -4.78 -16.55
N GLY A 69 23.03 -5.87 -17.26
CA GLY A 69 22.26 -7.11 -17.28
C GLY A 69 22.16 -7.81 -15.92
N LEU A 70 23.11 -7.54 -15.01
CA LEU A 70 23.11 -8.08 -13.65
C LEU A 70 22.25 -7.28 -12.68
N LYS A 71 21.88 -6.05 -13.01
CA LYS A 71 20.98 -5.24 -12.17
C LYS A 71 19.62 -5.93 -12.11
N PRO A 72 19.00 -6.10 -10.92
CA PRO A 72 17.63 -6.58 -10.83
C PRO A 72 16.72 -5.77 -11.74
N ARG A 73 16.09 -6.44 -12.70
CA ARG A 73 15.12 -5.81 -13.58
C ARG A 73 13.89 -5.46 -12.76
N LYS A 74 13.43 -4.21 -12.86
CA LYS A 74 12.07 -3.88 -12.46
C LYS A 74 11.16 -4.72 -13.34
N ARG A 75 10.31 -5.56 -12.75
CA ARG A 75 9.39 -6.35 -13.55
C ARG A 75 8.53 -5.39 -14.39
N ALA A 76 8.35 -5.68 -15.68
CA ALA A 76 7.57 -4.84 -16.58
C ALA A 76 6.08 -4.76 -16.17
N ASP A 77 5.60 -5.76 -15.43
CA ASP A 77 4.25 -5.84 -14.85
C ASP A 77 4.10 -5.07 -13.53
N ASN A 78 5.17 -4.44 -13.03
CA ASN A 78 5.15 -3.70 -11.77
C ASN A 78 4.40 -2.37 -11.95
N GLY A 79 3.07 -2.45 -11.88
CA GLY A 79 2.13 -1.34 -12.03
C GLY A 79 1.30 -1.37 -13.31
N ALA A 80 1.74 -2.13 -14.33
CA ALA A 80 0.95 -2.37 -15.53
C ALA A 80 -0.02 -3.53 -15.26
N SER A 81 -1.13 -3.26 -14.58
CA SER A 81 -2.30 -4.03 -15.00
C SER A 81 -2.67 -3.55 -16.39
N ARG A 82 -3.41 -4.41 -17.08
CA ARG A 82 -4.20 -4.11 -18.27
C ARG A 82 -5.37 -3.15 -17.90
N ASN A 83 -5.02 -2.08 -17.16
CA ASN A 83 -5.77 -1.41 -16.09
C ASN A 83 -6.75 -0.38 -16.69
N ILE A 84 -7.95 -0.82 -17.04
CA ILE A 84 -9.09 0.00 -17.48
C ILE A 84 -8.84 0.66 -18.86
N PRO A 85 -9.67 0.37 -19.89
CA PRO A 85 -9.64 1.06 -21.18
C PRO A 85 -9.64 2.58 -21.03
N LEU A 86 -8.94 3.30 -21.91
CA LEU A 86 -8.77 4.76 -21.82
C LEU A 86 -10.11 5.51 -21.74
N GLU A 87 -11.11 5.05 -22.51
CA GLU A 87 -12.47 5.60 -22.49
C GLU A 87 -13.14 5.46 -21.12
N LEU A 88 -12.94 4.32 -20.45
CA LEU A 88 -13.47 4.07 -19.10
C LEU A 88 -12.70 4.85 -18.03
N GLN A 89 -11.41 5.11 -18.23
CA GLN A 89 -10.61 5.91 -17.30
C GLN A 89 -11.17 7.32 -17.17
N GLY A 90 -11.47 8.00 -18.29
CA GLY A 90 -12.05 9.34 -18.29
C GLY A 90 -13.35 9.40 -17.50
N LYS A 91 -14.29 8.50 -17.84
CA LYS A 91 -15.60 8.43 -17.18
C LYS A 91 -15.51 8.13 -15.68
N VAL A 92 -14.60 7.24 -15.27
CA VAL A 92 -14.39 6.91 -13.84
C VAL A 92 -13.77 8.10 -13.09
N LEU A 93 -12.85 8.84 -13.70
CA LEU A 93 -12.25 10.01 -13.09
C LEU A 93 -13.27 11.14 -12.92
N GLU A 94 -14.04 11.46 -13.97
CA GLU A 94 -15.12 12.47 -13.93
C GLU A 94 -16.14 12.16 -12.82
N LEU A 95 -16.67 10.94 -12.79
CA LEU A 95 -17.62 10.53 -11.75
C LEU A 95 -17.01 10.56 -10.35
N ARG A 96 -15.73 10.20 -10.23
CA ARG A 96 -15.04 10.29 -8.94
C ARG A 96 -14.88 11.73 -8.50
N GLU A 97 -14.69 12.66 -9.43
CA GLU A 97 -14.58 14.08 -9.11
C GLU A 97 -15.89 14.65 -8.57
N GLU A 98 -17.02 14.29 -9.17
CA GLU A 98 -18.36 14.67 -8.69
C GLU A 98 -18.68 14.06 -7.31
N GLN A 99 -18.11 12.90 -7.01
CA GLN A 99 -18.44 12.10 -5.84
C GLN A 99 -17.26 11.88 -4.88
N LYS A 100 -16.35 12.87 -4.72
CA LYS A 100 -15.16 12.76 -3.86
C LYS A 100 -15.48 12.43 -2.39
N SER A 101 -16.67 12.80 -1.91
CA SER A 101 -17.14 12.56 -0.53
C SER A 101 -17.42 11.08 -0.23
N LEU A 102 -17.81 10.30 -1.24
CA LEU A 102 -18.14 8.89 -1.09
C LEU A 102 -16.87 8.06 -0.82
N PRO A 103 -16.95 7.05 0.08
CA PRO A 103 -15.90 6.04 0.21
C PRO A 103 -15.62 5.36 -1.12
N VAL A 104 -14.36 4.98 -1.36
CA VAL A 104 -13.95 4.30 -2.60
C VAL A 104 -14.66 2.95 -2.78
N SER A 105 -14.98 2.25 -1.68
CA SER A 105 -15.78 1.02 -1.71
C SER A 105 -17.19 1.25 -2.27
N MET A 106 -17.90 2.24 -1.74
CA MET A 106 -19.24 2.61 -2.21
C MET A 106 -19.21 3.14 -3.64
N PHE A 107 -18.18 3.91 -3.99
CA PHE A 107 -18.00 4.37 -5.36
C PHE A 107 -17.81 3.19 -6.33
N TYR A 108 -17.04 2.18 -5.95
CA TYR A 108 -16.87 0.96 -6.75
C TYR A 108 -18.20 0.20 -6.93
N GLU A 109 -19.00 0.07 -5.88
CA GLU A 109 -20.33 -0.54 -5.96
C GLU A 109 -21.28 0.26 -6.87
N ALA A 110 -21.27 1.60 -6.75
CA ALA A 110 -22.07 2.48 -7.60
C ALA A 110 -21.67 2.38 -9.08
N LEU A 111 -20.38 2.19 -9.40
CA LEU A 111 -19.93 1.94 -10.77
C LEU A 111 -20.45 0.61 -11.33
N ILE A 112 -20.59 -0.42 -10.49
CA ILE A 112 -21.16 -1.72 -10.87
C ILE A 112 -22.66 -1.59 -11.10
N GLU A 113 -23.37 -0.92 -10.19
CA GLU A 113 -24.82 -0.72 -10.26
C GLU A 113 -25.21 0.08 -11.51
N LYS A 114 -24.43 1.11 -11.86
CA LYS A 114 -24.61 1.90 -13.08
C LYS A 114 -24.17 1.16 -14.36
N GLY A 115 -23.66 -0.06 -14.26
CA GLY A 115 -23.19 -0.86 -15.40
C GLY A 115 -21.95 -0.30 -16.10
N ILE A 116 -21.21 0.61 -15.45
CA ILE A 116 -20.01 1.24 -16.02
C ILE A 116 -18.83 0.27 -15.97
N ILE A 117 -18.76 -0.53 -14.91
CA ILE A 117 -17.80 -1.62 -14.76
C ILE A 117 -18.53 -2.90 -14.40
N LYS A 118 -18.02 -4.05 -14.83
CA LYS A 118 -18.44 -5.34 -14.28
C LYS A 118 -17.41 -5.82 -13.27
N LYS A 119 -17.87 -6.50 -12.23
CA LYS A 119 -17.00 -7.10 -11.20
C LYS A 119 -15.98 -8.08 -11.80
N CYS A 120 -16.33 -8.74 -12.90
CA CYS A 120 -15.44 -9.64 -13.63
C CYS A 120 -14.32 -8.91 -14.38
N ASP A 121 -14.54 -7.66 -14.78
CA ASP A 121 -13.60 -6.90 -15.61
C ASP A 121 -12.52 -6.25 -14.73
N PHE A 122 -12.94 -5.65 -13.61
CA PHE A 122 -12.03 -4.95 -12.69
C PHE A 122 -12.33 -5.28 -11.24
N SER A 123 -11.30 -5.74 -10.52
CA SER A 123 -11.38 -5.91 -9.06
C SER A 123 -11.43 -4.55 -8.35
N TYR A 124 -11.95 -4.54 -7.12
CA TYR A 124 -11.88 -3.36 -6.25
C TYR A 124 -10.45 -2.80 -6.11
N SER A 125 -9.46 -3.69 -5.92
CA SER A 125 -8.05 -3.31 -5.78
C SER A 125 -7.49 -2.62 -7.02
N THR A 126 -7.98 -3.00 -8.21
CA THR A 126 -7.65 -2.38 -9.50
C THR A 126 -8.10 -0.92 -9.52
N VAL A 127 -9.38 -0.68 -9.22
CA VAL A 127 -9.98 0.66 -9.19
C VAL A 127 -9.37 1.51 -8.07
N TYR A 128 -9.15 0.93 -6.89
CA TYR A 128 -8.50 1.60 -5.77
C TYR A 128 -7.09 2.08 -6.13
N ARG A 129 -6.27 1.22 -6.76
CA ARG A 129 -4.92 1.59 -7.21
C ARG A 129 -4.96 2.64 -8.31
N PHE A 130 -5.92 2.56 -9.23
CA PHE A 130 -6.14 3.56 -10.26
C PHE A 130 -6.46 4.95 -9.67
N LEU A 131 -7.40 5.02 -8.73
CA LEU A 131 -7.75 6.27 -8.04
C LEU A 131 -6.60 6.79 -7.16
N LYS A 132 -5.83 5.89 -6.52
CA LYS A 132 -4.62 6.24 -5.76
C LYS A 132 -3.58 6.94 -6.62
N LYS A 133 -3.35 6.43 -7.84
CA LYS A 133 -2.40 7.04 -8.78
C LYS A 133 -2.79 8.48 -9.15
N HIS A 134 -4.09 8.77 -9.20
CA HIS A 134 -4.63 10.10 -9.52
C HIS A 134 -4.91 10.96 -8.29
N GLY A 135 -4.52 10.54 -7.08
CA GLY A 135 -4.74 11.31 -5.85
C GLY A 135 -6.20 11.39 -5.39
N LEU A 136 -7.11 10.58 -5.96
CA LEU A 136 -8.55 10.65 -5.73
C LEU A 136 -9.07 9.72 -4.61
N LEU A 137 -8.19 9.21 -3.76
CA LEU A 137 -8.60 8.41 -2.59
C LEU A 137 -9.21 9.26 -1.47
N GLY A 138 -8.83 10.52 -1.41
CA GLY A 138 -9.17 11.39 -0.29
C GLY A 138 -10.61 11.88 -0.35
N ARG A 139 -11.24 11.93 0.82
CA ARG A 139 -12.28 12.93 1.07
C ARG A 139 -11.58 14.27 1.12
N GLU A 140 -12.15 15.30 0.49
CA GLU A 140 -11.76 16.66 0.84
C GLU A 140 -11.92 16.81 2.35
N LYS A 141 -10.83 17.15 3.05
CA LYS A 141 -10.92 17.50 4.46
C LYS A 141 -11.85 18.70 4.50
N ARG A 142 -13.09 18.50 4.99
CA ARG A 142 -13.93 19.61 5.36
C ARG A 142 -13.07 20.48 6.28
N LYS A 143 -12.99 21.79 5.97
CA LYS A 143 -12.44 22.78 6.89
C LYS A 143 -13.40 22.86 8.07
N GLU A 144 -13.37 21.86 8.92
CA GLU A 144 -14.05 21.91 10.20
C GLU A 144 -13.24 22.84 11.09
N PRO A 145 -13.90 23.75 11.83
CA PRO A 145 -13.22 24.54 12.83
C PRO A 145 -12.53 23.59 13.81
N GLU A 146 -11.36 23.98 14.28
CA GLU A 146 -10.60 23.19 15.26
C GLU A 146 -11.50 22.88 16.46
N ARG A 147 -11.86 21.60 16.64
CA ARG A 147 -12.61 21.14 17.81
C ARG A 147 -11.63 20.66 18.86
N LYS A 148 -11.41 21.47 19.89
CA LYS A 148 -10.69 21.04 21.09
C LYS A 148 -11.64 20.28 22.00
N ARG A 149 -11.10 19.31 22.75
CA ARG A 149 -11.85 18.70 23.84
C ARG A 149 -12.15 19.77 24.88
N PHE A 150 -13.40 19.86 25.32
CA PHE A 150 -13.77 20.68 26.45
C PHE A 150 -13.11 20.12 27.71
N ALA A 151 -12.24 20.89 28.35
CA ALA A 151 -11.46 20.45 29.50
C ALA A 151 -11.10 21.65 30.38
N TYR A 152 -10.93 21.39 31.68
CA TYR A 152 -10.39 22.33 32.66
C TYR A 152 -9.05 21.82 33.18
N ASP A 153 -8.24 22.73 33.72
CA ASP A 153 -6.92 22.45 34.29
C ASP A 153 -6.98 21.71 35.63
N THR A 154 -8.06 21.90 36.39
CA THR A 154 -8.25 21.31 37.71
C THR A 154 -9.63 20.69 37.88
N VAL A 155 -9.72 19.67 38.76
CA VAL A 155 -11.00 19.03 39.14
C VAL A 155 -11.89 20.03 39.88
N ASN A 156 -13.22 19.88 39.77
CA ASN A 156 -14.23 20.77 40.37
C ASN A 156 -14.28 22.21 39.83
N THR A 157 -13.64 22.51 38.69
CA THR A 157 -13.76 23.82 38.03
C THR A 157 -15.14 24.08 37.42
N LEU A 158 -15.80 23.03 36.94
CA LEU A 158 -17.18 23.09 36.46
C LEU A 158 -17.94 21.84 36.92
N TRP A 159 -19.15 22.08 37.39
CA TRP A 159 -20.14 21.06 37.66
C TRP A 159 -21.20 21.18 36.58
N GLN A 160 -21.30 20.15 35.74
CA GLN A 160 -22.44 19.99 34.85
C GLN A 160 -23.35 18.95 35.46
N THR A 161 -24.61 19.32 35.60
CA THR A 161 -25.68 18.42 35.99
C THR A 161 -26.66 18.31 34.84
N ASP A 162 -27.16 17.12 34.59
CA ASP A 162 -28.28 16.90 33.68
C ASP A 162 -29.60 16.97 34.46
N LEU A 163 -30.66 17.44 33.80
CA LEU A 163 -31.99 17.54 34.36
C LEU A 163 -32.96 16.76 33.48
N SER A 164 -33.59 15.76 34.09
CA SER A 164 -34.67 15.00 33.45
C SER A 164 -36.00 15.28 34.14
N HIS A 165 -37.07 15.40 33.35
CA HIS A 165 -38.42 15.48 33.91
C HIS A 165 -38.85 14.12 34.43
N GLY A 166 -39.27 14.10 35.69
CA GLY A 166 -39.82 12.93 36.34
C GLY A 166 -41.36 12.89 36.29
N PRO A 167 -41.96 11.86 36.90
CA PRO A 167 -43.42 11.75 36.98
C PRO A 167 -44.04 12.86 37.83
N TYR A 168 -45.30 13.20 37.55
CA TYR A 168 -46.04 14.12 38.41
C TYR A 168 -46.49 13.41 39.68
N LEU A 169 -46.28 14.04 40.82
CA LEU A 169 -46.76 13.57 42.12
C LEU A 169 -47.93 14.42 42.62
N THR A 170 -48.90 13.79 43.26
CA THR A 170 -50.01 14.52 43.91
C THR A 170 -49.67 14.74 45.37
N VAL A 171 -49.45 15.99 45.76
CA VAL A 171 -49.12 16.37 47.15
C VAL A 171 -50.18 17.36 47.64
N GLY A 172 -50.95 16.98 48.66
CA GLY A 172 -52.05 17.81 49.17
C GLY A 172 -53.16 18.05 48.14
N GLY A 173 -53.47 17.05 47.31
CA GLY A 173 -54.52 17.13 46.28
C GLY A 173 -54.14 17.89 45.01
N LYS A 174 -52.91 18.42 44.91
CA LYS A 174 -52.42 19.13 43.72
C LYS A 174 -51.30 18.35 43.03
N LYS A 175 -51.36 18.25 41.70
CA LYS A 175 -50.29 17.67 40.88
C LYS A 175 -49.08 18.62 40.84
N LYS A 176 -47.90 18.09 41.12
CA LYS A 176 -46.62 18.80 41.07
C LYS A 176 -45.64 18.03 40.18
N PRO A 177 -44.86 18.72 39.31
CA PRO A 177 -43.81 18.08 38.53
C PRO A 177 -42.67 17.64 39.45
N THR A 178 -41.97 16.57 39.07
CA THR A 178 -40.70 16.18 39.69
C THR A 178 -39.58 16.28 38.68
N TYR A 179 -38.36 16.46 39.16
CA TYR A 179 -37.17 16.55 38.34
C TYR A 179 -36.10 15.64 38.94
N LEU A 180 -35.41 14.88 38.10
CA LEU A 180 -34.21 14.14 38.45
C LEU A 180 -33.02 15.01 38.05
N ILE A 181 -32.10 15.24 38.99
CA ILE A 181 -30.86 15.96 38.75
C ILE A 181 -29.72 14.94 38.95
N ALA A 182 -28.86 14.78 37.96
CA ALA A 182 -27.74 13.84 37.95
C ALA A 182 -26.44 14.52 37.51
#